data_AF-F0VQV8-F1
#
_entry.id   AF-F0VQV8-F1
#
_cell.length_a   1.000
_cell.length_b   1.000
_cell.length_c   1.000
_cell.angle_alpha   90.00
_cell.angle_beta   90.00
_cell.angle_gamma   90.00
#
_symmetry.space_group_name_H-M   'P 1'
#
loop_
_entity.id
_entity.type
_entity.pdbx_description
1 polymer ?
#
loop_
_entity_poly.entity_id
_entity_poly.type
_entity_poly.pdbx_seq_one_letter_code
_entity_poly.pdbx_strand_id
1 'polypeptide(L)'
;MATPATQDGAPTNGGAPKPSFGMRLRNFGRQAIKGPSVPHSILFGVGAGFCAYAGYYLYRAVRLSLFDTESVALQSRLRYAEKQKLFQQELDRELAAGHIASLVAEYDPVATRLPFQPMQDRYRV
;
A
#
# COMPACT_ATOMS: atom_id res chain seq x y z
N MET A 1 81.99 -48.73 0.73
CA MET A 1 81.03 -49.66 0.09
C MET A 1 79.68 -49.40 0.75
N ALA A 2 78.83 -48.57 0.13
CA ALA A 2 77.81 -48.98 -0.85
C ALA A 2 76.67 -49.78 -0.19
N THR A 3 75.53 -49.11 0.01
CA THR A 3 74.18 -49.63 0.34
C THR A 3 73.61 -50.48 -0.82
N PRO A 4 72.60 -51.36 -0.64
CA PRO A 4 71.17 -50.95 -0.60
C PRO A 4 70.25 -51.83 0.32
N ALA A 5 69.29 -51.26 1.06
CA ALA A 5 67.89 -50.90 0.73
C ALA A 5 66.86 -52.03 0.95
N THR A 6 66.03 -51.91 2.00
CA THR A 6 64.64 -52.40 2.01
C THR A 6 63.85 -51.63 3.07
N GLN A 7 62.92 -50.78 2.64
CA GLN A 7 61.62 -50.60 3.29
C GLN A 7 60.74 -49.79 2.33
N ASP A 8 59.78 -50.50 1.74
CA ASP A 8 58.71 -49.98 0.90
C ASP A 8 57.79 -49.07 1.73
N GLY A 9 58.11 -47.78 1.75
CA GLY A 9 57.19 -46.74 2.20
C GLY A 9 56.36 -46.26 1.01
N ALA A 10 55.09 -46.65 0.98
CA ALA A 10 54.12 -46.13 0.02
C ALA A 10 54.17 -44.58 0.01
N PRO A 11 54.19 -43.91 -1.16
CA PRO A 11 54.06 -42.47 -1.22
C PRO A 11 52.63 -42.09 -0.81
N THR A 12 52.45 -41.68 0.44
CA THR A 12 51.24 -40.96 0.87
C THR A 12 51.25 -39.63 0.13
N ASN A 13 50.51 -39.59 -0.98
CA ASN A 13 50.14 -38.38 -1.70
C ASN A 13 49.61 -37.34 -0.70
N GLY A 14 50.45 -36.39 -0.31
CA GLY A 14 50.12 -35.23 0.50
C GLY A 14 49.29 -34.22 -0.30
N GLY A 15 48.15 -34.67 -0.82
CA GLY A 15 47.12 -33.78 -1.37
C GLY A 15 46.27 -33.29 -0.22
N ALA A 16 46.45 -32.04 0.21
CA ALA A 16 45.51 -31.37 1.10
C ALA A 16 44.08 -31.61 0.57
N PRO A 17 43.13 -32.09 1.38
CA PRO A 17 41.78 -32.38 0.89
C PRO A 17 41.19 -31.07 0.37
N LYS A 18 40.97 -30.99 -0.96
CA LYS A 18 40.31 -29.86 -1.59
C LYS A 18 38.99 -29.66 -0.86
N PRO A 19 38.76 -28.51 -0.19
CA PRO A 19 37.57 -28.35 0.62
C PRO A 19 36.36 -28.46 -0.28
N SER A 20 35.50 -29.45 0.00
CA SER A 20 34.26 -29.72 -0.72
C SER A 20 33.43 -28.44 -0.84
N PHE A 21 32.79 -28.26 -2.00
CA PHE A 21 31.99 -27.08 -2.33
C PHE A 21 30.95 -26.76 -1.23
N GLY A 22 30.36 -27.78 -0.60
CA GLY A 22 29.43 -27.60 0.52
C GLY A 22 30.09 -27.05 1.81
N MET A 23 31.34 -27.42 2.08
CA MET A 23 32.11 -26.88 3.21
C MET A 23 32.54 -25.44 2.98
N ARG A 24 32.84 -25.07 1.71
CA ARG A 24 33.09 -23.69 1.30
C ARG A 24 31.84 -22.83 1.43
N LEU A 25 30.67 -23.33 1.02
CA LEU A 25 29.39 -22.62 1.16
C LEU A 25 29.02 -22.40 2.64
N ARG A 26 29.26 -23.39 3.51
CA ARG A 26 29.03 -23.27 4.96
C ARG A 26 29.97 -22.29 5.63
N ASN A 27 31.25 -22.29 5.24
CA ASN A 27 32.23 -21.32 5.75
C ASN A 27 31.96 -19.91 5.21
N PHE A 28 31.49 -19.78 3.97
CA PHE A 28 31.08 -18.50 3.36
C PHE A 28 29.84 -17.92 4.05
N GLY A 29 28.83 -18.76 4.34
CA GLY A 29 27.65 -18.34 5.12
C GLY A 29 28.01 -17.93 6.55
N ARG A 30 28.92 -18.65 7.21
CA ARG A 30 29.44 -18.27 8.54
C ARG A 30 30.26 -16.97 8.50
N GLN A 31 31.06 -16.74 7.46
CA GLN A 31 31.80 -15.49 7.26
C GLN A 31 30.89 -14.31 6.87
N ALA A 32 29.81 -14.54 6.13
CA ALA A 32 28.83 -13.49 5.79
C ALA A 32 28.04 -13.01 7.02
N ILE A 33 27.76 -13.90 7.97
CA ILE A 33 26.98 -13.57 9.18
C ILE A 33 27.88 -13.00 10.29
N LYS A 34 29.15 -13.42 10.39
CA LYS A 34 29.99 -13.14 11.57
C LYS A 34 31.40 -12.64 11.28
N GLY A 35 31.83 -12.60 10.02
CA GLY A 35 33.16 -12.13 9.61
C GLY A 35 33.11 -10.80 8.84
N PRO A 36 34.15 -9.95 8.93
CA PRO A 36 34.22 -8.71 8.17
C PRO A 36 34.35 -9.04 6.68
N SER A 37 33.22 -9.00 5.98
CA SER A 37 33.10 -9.37 4.58
C SER A 37 32.10 -8.45 3.88
N VAL A 38 32.23 -8.27 2.56
CA VAL A 38 31.31 -7.43 1.76
C VAL A 38 29.83 -7.81 1.97
N PRO A 39 29.44 -9.11 2.07
CA PRO A 39 28.07 -9.50 2.40
C PRO A 39 27.60 -9.03 3.78
N HIS A 40 28.50 -8.99 4.77
CA HIS A 40 28.18 -8.50 6.11
C HIS A 40 27.87 -7.01 6.11
N SER A 41 28.58 -6.21 5.31
CA SER A 41 28.30 -4.78 5.12
C SER A 41 26.96 -4.52 4.43
N ILE A 42 26.59 -5.35 3.45
CA ILE A 42 25.27 -5.26 2.79
C ILE A 42 24.16 -5.59 3.80
N LEU A 43 24.33 -6.67 4.58
CA LEU A 43 23.36 -7.06 5.61
C LEU A 43 23.24 -5.99 6.71
N PHE A 44 24.36 -5.39 7.12
CA PHE A 44 24.37 -4.27 8.05
C PHE A 44 23.68 -3.03 7.47
N GLY A 45 23.90 -2.72 6.19
CA GLY A 45 23.20 -1.64 5.49
C GLY A 45 21.69 -1.85 5.42
N VAL A 46 21.25 -3.07 5.13
CA VAL A 46 19.83 -3.45 5.18
C VAL A 46 19.29 -3.30 6.60
N GLY A 47 20.01 -3.80 7.61
CA GLY A 47 19.64 -3.65 9.02
C GLY A 47 19.54 -2.19 9.46
N ALA A 48 20.49 -1.35 9.05
CA ALA A 48 20.46 0.09 9.30
C ALA A 48 19.25 0.76 8.63
N GLY A 49 18.88 0.34 7.41
CA GLY A 49 17.66 0.78 6.74
C GLY A 49 16.40 0.42 7.53
N PHE A 50 16.29 -0.83 8.01
CA PHE A 50 15.17 -1.24 8.87
C PHE A 50 15.12 -0.45 10.18
N CYS A 51 16.25 -0.26 10.85
CA CYS A 51 16.32 0.54 12.08
C CYS A 51 15.96 2.01 11.85
N ALA A 52 16.39 2.61 10.74
CA ALA A 52 16.03 3.98 10.38
C ALA A 52 14.52 4.14 10.16
N TYR A 53 13.90 3.21 9.42
CA TYR A 53 12.44 3.20 9.25
C TYR A 53 11.71 2.94 10.57
N ALA A 54 12.20 2.02 11.40
CA ALA A 54 11.61 1.75 12.72
C ALA A 54 11.64 3.03 13.60
N GLY A 55 12.77 3.75 13.60
CA GLY A 55 12.89 5.05 14.28
C GLY A 55 11.93 6.10 13.73
N TYR A 56 11.77 6.16 12.40
CA TYR A 56 10.80 7.05 11.76
C TYR A 56 9.35 6.73 12.15
N TYR A 57 8.98 5.46 12.17
CA TYR A 57 7.66 5.02 12.63
C TYR A 57 7.43 5.37 14.11
N LEU A 58 8.44 5.20 14.96
CA LEU A 58 8.34 5.54 16.37
C LEU A 58 8.22 7.06 16.58
N TYR A 59 9.00 7.86 15.86
CA TYR A 59 8.85 9.31 15.84
C TYR A 59 7.44 9.72 15.42
N ARG A 60 6.91 9.13 14.34
CA ARG A 60 5.56 9.43 13.87
C ARG A 60 4.49 8.99 14.87
N ALA A 61 4.67 7.84 15.53
CA ALA A 61 3.77 7.37 16.57
C ALA A 61 3.70 8.35 17.74
N VAL A 62 4.86 8.76 18.27
CA VAL A 62 4.93 9.75 19.37
C VAL A 62 4.32 11.09 18.93
N ARG A 63 4.64 11.56 17.73
CA ARG A 63 4.10 12.81 17.20
C ARG A 63 2.58 12.76 17.06
N LEU A 64 2.03 11.70 16.49
CA LEU A 64 0.59 11.55 16.29
C LEU A 64 -0.15 11.34 17.61
N SER A 65 0.45 10.64 18.58
CA SER A 65 -0.20 10.38 19.87
C SER A 65 -0.20 11.59 20.80
N LEU A 66 0.85 12.43 20.77
CA LEU A 66 1.03 13.51 21.74
C LEU A 66 0.93 14.92 21.16
N PHE A 67 1.20 15.10 19.86
CA PHE A 67 1.38 16.41 19.23
C PHE A 67 0.57 16.56 17.93
N ASP A 68 -0.65 16.02 17.88
CA ASP A 68 -1.51 16.12 16.71
C ASP A 68 -2.87 16.76 17.03
N THR A 69 -2.89 18.09 17.03
CA THR A 69 -4.13 18.89 17.06
C THR A 69 -4.68 19.16 15.66
N GLU A 70 -3.83 19.07 14.64
CA GLU A 70 -4.16 19.40 13.26
C GLU A 70 -5.14 18.38 12.66
N SER A 71 -4.93 17.08 12.92
CA SER A 71 -5.83 16.05 12.39
C SER A 71 -7.25 16.20 12.92
N VAL A 72 -7.42 16.51 14.21
CA VAL A 72 -8.74 16.73 14.83
C VAL A 72 -9.40 17.98 14.26
N ALA A 73 -8.65 19.08 14.14
CA ALA A 73 -9.15 20.32 13.56
C ALA A 73 -9.59 20.13 12.10
N LEU A 74 -8.79 19.42 11.30
CA LEU A 74 -9.06 19.13 9.91
C LEU A 74 -10.26 18.19 9.75
N GLN A 75 -10.38 17.15 10.56
CA GLN A 75 -11.55 16.26 10.57
C GLN A 75 -12.85 16.99 10.91
N SER A 76 -12.80 17.95 11.85
CA SER A 76 -13.96 18.80 12.14
C SER A 76 -14.35 19.64 10.93
N ARG A 77 -13.36 20.28 10.29
CA ARG A 77 -13.56 21.12 9.10
C ARG A 77 -14.10 20.33 7.91
N LEU A 78 -13.63 19.10 7.70
CA LEU A 78 -14.13 18.22 6.64
C LEU A 78 -15.59 17.84 6.86
N ARG A 79 -15.98 17.47 8.09
CA ARG A 79 -17.38 17.18 8.43
C ARG A 79 -18.29 18.41 8.24
N TYR A 80 -17.78 19.61 8.55
CA TYR A 80 -18.51 20.84 8.28
C TYR A 80 -18.71 21.07 6.78
N ALA A 81 -17.65 20.90 5.98
CA ALA A 81 -17.72 21.04 4.53
C ALA A 81 -18.66 20.01 3.88
N GLU A 82 -18.71 18.79 4.42
CA GLU A 82 -19.64 17.74 3.96
C GLU A 82 -21.10 18.14 4.21
N LYS A 83 -21.41 18.66 5.40
CA LYS A 83 -22.77 19.18 5.70
C LYS A 83 -23.16 20.32 4.76
N GLN A 84 -22.24 21.25 4.53
CA GLN A 84 -22.47 22.36 3.60
C GLN A 84 -22.73 21.85 2.18
N LYS A 85 -21.99 20.82 1.74
CA LYS A 85 -22.17 20.21 0.42
C LYS A 85 -23.55 19.56 0.29
N LEU A 86 -23.98 18.79 1.28
CA LEU A 86 -25.29 18.13 1.26
C LEU A 86 -26.42 19.15 1.26
N PHE A 87 -26.33 20.18 2.11
CA PHE A 87 -27.30 21.26 2.14
C PHE A 87 -27.44 21.96 0.79
N GLN A 88 -26.32 22.31 0.15
CA GLN A 88 -26.33 22.95 -1.16
C GLN A 88 -26.97 22.03 -2.22
N GLN A 89 -26.65 20.73 -2.17
CA GLN A 89 -27.19 19.76 -3.11
C GLN A 89 -28.71 19.56 -2.95
N GLU A 90 -29.21 19.58 -1.73
CA GLU A 90 -30.65 19.51 -1.44
C GLU A 90 -31.36 20.79 -1.90
N LEU A 91 -30.80 21.96 -1.58
CA LEU A 91 -31.33 23.25 -2.01
C LEU A 91 -31.41 23.36 -3.54
N ASP A 92 -30.34 22.99 -4.25
CA ASP A 92 -30.32 23.03 -5.71
C ASP A 92 -31.37 22.09 -6.33
N ARG A 93 -31.63 20.93 -5.70
CA ARG A 93 -32.69 20.00 -6.11
C ARG A 93 -34.07 20.55 -5.86
N GLU A 94 -34.31 21.20 -4.73
CA GLU A 94 -35.59 21.85 -4.42
C GLU A 94 -35.87 23.00 -5.37
N LEU A 95 -34.87 23.82 -5.68
CA LEU A 95 -34.97 24.88 -6.69
C LEU A 95 -35.30 24.32 -8.08
N ALA A 96 -34.61 23.26 -8.50
CA ALA A 96 -34.89 22.61 -9.77
C ALA A 96 -36.28 21.96 -9.81
N ALA A 97 -36.72 21.34 -8.71
CA ALA A 97 -38.06 20.77 -8.58
C ALA A 97 -39.15 21.87 -8.63
N GLY A 98 -38.91 23.01 -7.99
CA GLY A 98 -39.79 24.18 -8.05
C GLY A 98 -39.93 24.72 -9.48
N HIS A 99 -38.83 24.78 -10.23
CA HIS A 99 -38.85 25.15 -11.65
C HIS A 99 -39.62 24.14 -12.52
N ILE A 100 -39.49 22.84 -12.25
CA ILE A 100 -40.30 21.83 -12.95
C ILE A 100 -41.78 21.96 -12.57
N ALA A 101 -42.08 22.27 -11.30
CA ALA A 101 -43.45 22.47 -10.83
C ALA A 101 -44.12 23.68 -11.51
N SER A 102 -43.39 24.76 -11.82
CA SER A 102 -43.98 25.88 -12.57
C SER A 102 -44.41 25.51 -13.99
N LEU A 103 -43.75 24.53 -14.63
CA LEU A 103 -44.16 24.02 -15.95
C LEU A 103 -45.49 23.26 -15.91
N VAL A 104 -45.94 22.81 -14.74
CA VAL A 104 -47.25 22.16 -14.59
C VAL A 104 -48.38 23.14 -14.85
N ALA A 105 -48.19 24.45 -14.63
CA ALA A 105 -49.18 25.46 -14.98
C ALA A 105 -49.37 25.60 -16.50
N GLU A 106 -48.34 25.28 -17.29
CA GLU A 106 -48.39 25.26 -18.76
C GLU A 106 -48.90 23.92 -19.31
N TYR A 107 -48.96 22.88 -18.48
CA TYR A 107 -49.40 21.55 -18.88
C TYR A 107 -50.93 21.51 -19.07
N ASP A 108 -51.36 21.43 -20.33
CA ASP A 108 -52.76 21.15 -20.67
C ASP A 108 -52.93 19.64 -20.98
N PRO A 109 -53.58 18.86 -20.09
CA PRO A 109 -53.81 17.45 -20.34
C PRO A 109 -54.79 17.21 -21.49
N VAL A 110 -55.65 18.18 -21.85
CA VAL A 110 -56.63 18.04 -22.93
C VAL A 110 -55.96 18.02 -24.30
N ALA A 111 -54.84 18.72 -24.45
CA ALA A 111 -54.02 18.71 -25.66
C ALA A 111 -53.43 17.32 -25.98
N THR A 112 -53.36 16.41 -25.01
CA THR A 112 -52.88 15.03 -25.23
C THR A 112 -53.90 14.12 -25.92
N ARG A 113 -55.17 14.56 -26.01
CA ARG A 113 -56.26 13.80 -26.63
C ARG A 113 -56.15 13.84 -28.15
N LEU A 114 -56.04 12.66 -28.78
CA LEU A 114 -56.15 12.58 -30.24
C LEU A 114 -57.57 12.99 -30.70
N PRO A 115 -57.70 13.67 -31.85
CA PRO A 115 -59.01 13.97 -32.42
C PRO A 115 -59.88 12.72 -32.50
N PHE A 116 -61.13 12.83 -32.03
CA PHE A 116 -62.15 11.76 -31.99
C PHE A 116 -61.89 10.57 -31.04
N GLN A 117 -60.89 10.63 -30.16
CA GLN A 117 -60.72 9.64 -29.07
C GLN A 117 -61.12 10.20 -27.69
N PRO A 118 -61.56 9.35 -26.75
CA PRO A 118 -61.83 9.75 -25.37
C PRO A 118 -60.53 10.14 -24.65
N MET A 119 -60.64 11.05 -23.70
CA MET A 119 -59.53 11.44 -22.83
C MET A 119 -59.20 10.31 -21.86
N GLN A 120 -57.92 10.13 -21.53
CA GLN A 120 -57.45 9.06 -20.65
C GLN A 120 -57.11 9.61 -19.26
N ASP A 121 -57.68 9.02 -18.20
CA ASP A 121 -57.37 9.36 -16.79
C ASP A 121 -55.89 9.22 -16.43
N ARG A 122 -55.12 8.48 -17.24
CA ARG A 122 -53.66 8.33 -17.12
C ARG A 122 -52.92 9.67 -17.10
N TYR A 123 -53.47 10.69 -17.76
CA TYR A 123 -52.89 12.03 -17.84
C TYR A 123 -53.38 12.98 -16.74
N ARG A 124 -53.90 12.42 -15.63
CA ARG A 124 -54.23 13.15 -14.39
C ARG A 124 -55.37 14.16 -14.60
N VAL A 125 -56.46 13.68 -15.19
CA VAL A 125 -57.75 14.41 -15.31
C VAL A 125 -58.27 14.79 -13.94
#